data_AF-A0A9Q8Z5G4-F1
#
_entry.id   AF-A0A9Q8Z5G4-F1
#
_cell.length_a   1.000
_cell.length_b   1.000
_cell.length_c   1.000
_cell.angle_alpha   90.00
_cell.angle_beta   90.00
_cell.angle_gamma   90.00
#
_symmetry.space_group_name_H-M   'P 1'
#
loop_
_entity.id
_entity.type
_entity.pdbx_description
1 polymer ?
#
loop_
_entity_poly.entity_id
_entity_poly.type
_entity_poly.pdbx_seq_one_letter_code
_entity_poly.pdbx_strand_id
1 'polypeptide(L)'
;MSRMRLPRALRSPAQINKEEGTNGHPETRRGKSAPNEVENGHGEGKKSQQPNKEPVGFWHPDLRQVRNRAFVKWIITTAFLMGFILAVLSIYWGVFFQVEDRLGHLLVYVVDMDGVAPYDNTGNRPFVGTAITKLVQQQLGSGQPTLGWGIRPASEFHNDPMLVREAVYNWDAWAAIVINPNASALLYSAIANGNSSYEPLGACQLIYQDARDDTNWYDFMLPIISAFMTEAQSMVGKQWAQMVLQNASDPSILSNMQKVPQAINPAIGFSEYNLRPFFPYTSIPAVSIGLIYLIIISFFSFSFYMPIHMQYVTPTNHPPLKFPQLIVWRWCATISAYFMLSLAYSLISLAFQINFSHTNSITSHTQATIESEGNPVAFGHATFMVYWMLNFCGMIALGLACENVAMIVGMPWMGLFLIFWVITNVSTAFYDIEIAPAFYRWGYAWPLHSIVEASRSILFDLHSRLGLDFGILIAWGAVNTLFFPFCCFFMRWKNEKGIHEYWPLD
;
A
#
# COMPACT_ATOMS: atom_id res chain seq x y z
N MET A 1 7.72 53.11 14.44
CA MET A 1 7.36 51.77 13.93
C MET A 1 5.85 51.64 13.93
N SER A 2 5.23 51.68 12.75
CA SER A 2 3.78 51.56 12.57
C SER A 2 3.36 50.10 12.82
N ARG A 3 2.59 49.85 13.89
CA ARG A 3 1.98 48.52 14.12
C ARG A 3 0.94 48.27 13.03
N MET A 4 1.18 47.24 12.21
CA MET A 4 0.24 46.74 11.21
C MET A 4 -1.10 46.41 11.89
N ARG A 5 -2.15 47.18 11.61
CA ARG A 5 -3.48 46.98 12.18
C ARG A 5 -4.19 45.89 11.38
N LEU A 6 -4.46 44.74 12.02
CA LEU A 6 -5.29 43.67 11.45
C LEU A 6 -6.65 44.21 11.01
N PRO A 7 -7.23 43.75 9.88
CA PRO A 7 -8.60 44.06 9.48
C PRO A 7 -9.61 43.80 10.60
N ARG A 8 -10.64 44.65 10.75
CA ARG A 8 -11.64 44.56 11.85
C ARG A 8 -12.34 43.20 11.91
N ALA A 9 -12.44 42.49 10.79
CA ALA A 9 -12.99 41.14 10.70
C ALA A 9 -12.16 40.03 11.36
N LEU A 10 -10.88 40.29 11.65
CA LEU A 10 -9.93 39.34 12.24
C LEU A 10 -9.60 39.66 13.71
N ARG A 11 -10.32 40.60 14.33
CA ARG A 11 -10.11 41.03 15.72
C ARG A 11 -11.08 40.35 16.67
N SER A 12 -10.64 40.11 17.91
CA SER A 12 -11.49 39.52 18.96
C SER A 12 -12.65 40.46 19.36
N PRO A 13 -13.79 39.92 19.83
CA PRO A 13 -14.91 40.74 20.34
C PRO A 13 -14.47 41.71 21.45
N ALA A 14 -13.56 41.29 22.33
CA ALA A 14 -12.98 42.13 23.38
C ALA A 14 -12.19 43.34 22.84
N GLN A 15 -11.50 43.20 21.70
CA GLN A 15 -10.79 44.30 21.05
C GLN A 15 -11.74 45.27 20.35
N ILE A 16 -12.82 44.76 19.75
CA ILE A 16 -13.84 45.59 19.09
C ILE A 16 -14.63 46.39 20.15
N ASN A 17 -15.03 45.75 21.26
CA ASN A 17 -15.74 46.40 22.35
C ASN A 17 -14.88 47.45 23.08
N LYS A 18 -13.56 47.25 23.18
CA LYS A 18 -12.63 48.25 23.72
C LYS A 18 -12.50 49.48 22.82
N GLU A 19 -12.54 49.33 21.50
CA GLU A 19 -12.48 50.45 20.55
C GLU A 19 -13.84 51.19 20.46
N GLU A 20 -14.97 50.48 20.58
CA GLU A 20 -16.31 51.08 20.63
C GLU A 20 -16.58 51.84 21.94
N GLY A 21 -16.01 51.40 23.08
CA GLY A 21 -16.06 52.14 24.34
C GLY A 21 -15.23 53.44 24.35
N THR A 22 -14.34 53.64 23.37
CA THR A 22 -13.45 54.82 23.29
C THR A 22 -13.87 55.88 22.28
N ASN A 23 -14.79 55.58 21.35
CA ASN A 23 -15.27 56.54 20.37
C ASN A 23 -16.66 57.06 20.76
N GLY A 24 -16.70 58.08 21.62
CA GLY A 24 -17.92 58.80 21.91
C GLY A 24 -18.36 59.67 20.72
N HIS A 25 -19.60 59.48 20.24
CA HIS A 25 -20.51 60.50 19.69
C HIS A 25 -21.80 59.87 19.09
N PRO A 26 -22.91 60.61 18.93
CA PRO A 26 -23.86 60.98 19.98
C PRO A 26 -25.26 60.36 19.73
N GLU A 27 -26.09 60.36 20.77
CA GLU A 27 -27.51 60.00 20.70
C GLU A 27 -28.28 60.80 19.63
N THR A 28 -28.99 60.11 18.73
CA THR A 28 -30.08 60.71 17.96
C THR A 28 -31.43 60.30 18.54
N ARG A 29 -31.99 61.28 19.26
CA ARG A 29 -33.31 61.33 19.87
C ARG A 29 -34.42 61.38 18.79
N ARG A 30 -35.39 60.47 18.86
CA ARG A 30 -36.76 60.57 18.32
C ARG A 30 -37.58 59.48 19.04
N GLY A 31 -38.60 59.70 19.85
CA GLY A 31 -39.29 60.88 20.36
C GLY A 31 -40.67 60.41 20.86
N LYS A 32 -40.94 60.59 22.17
CA LYS A 32 -42.24 60.64 22.90
C LYS A 32 -43.10 59.35 22.88
N SER A 33 -43.57 58.82 24.02
CA SER A 33 -44.48 59.49 24.99
C SER A 33 -44.25 59.01 26.44
N ALA A 34 -44.59 59.87 27.40
CA ALA A 34 -44.73 59.61 28.85
C ALA A 34 -46.04 60.29 29.32
N PRO A 35 -46.50 60.19 30.58
CA PRO A 35 -46.40 59.14 31.62
C PRO A 35 -47.81 58.83 32.24
N ASN A 36 -47.90 57.96 33.25
CA ASN A 36 -48.68 58.25 34.48
C ASN A 36 -48.35 57.28 35.65
N GLU A 37 -47.85 57.90 36.72
CA GLU A 37 -48.17 57.76 38.15
C GLU A 37 -48.22 56.41 38.90
N VAL A 38 -47.30 56.34 39.88
CA VAL A 38 -47.36 55.82 41.28
C VAL A 38 -48.54 54.93 41.72
N GLU A 39 -48.24 53.73 42.24
CA GLU A 39 -48.32 53.39 43.69
C GLU A 39 -47.89 51.94 44.00
N ASN A 40 -47.09 51.81 45.08
CA ASN A 40 -47.02 50.74 46.10
C ASN A 40 -47.08 49.23 45.74
N GLY A 41 -46.06 48.48 46.18
CA GLY A 41 -46.21 47.05 46.49
C GLY A 41 -44.94 46.19 46.43
N HIS A 42 -44.45 45.80 47.61
CA HIS A 42 -43.43 44.79 47.94
C HIS A 42 -43.04 43.68 46.93
N GLY A 43 -41.72 43.39 46.88
CA GLY A 43 -41.21 42.03 47.11
C GLY A 43 -40.89 41.13 45.90
N GLU A 44 -39.61 40.75 45.82
CA GLU A 44 -39.04 39.53 45.22
C GLU A 44 -38.70 39.45 43.70
N GLY A 45 -37.44 39.06 43.44
CA GLY A 45 -37.09 38.21 42.30
C GLY A 45 -36.64 38.87 41.00
N LYS A 46 -35.43 39.48 40.96
CA LYS A 46 -34.75 39.73 39.67
C LYS A 46 -34.32 38.40 39.02
N LYS A 47 -35.23 37.77 38.27
CA LYS A 47 -34.85 36.83 37.21
C LYS A 47 -34.17 37.63 36.11
N SER A 48 -32.89 37.36 35.87
CA SER A 48 -32.17 37.82 34.68
C SER A 48 -32.90 37.33 33.43
N GLN A 49 -33.64 38.21 32.76
CA GLN A 49 -34.20 37.98 31.43
C GLN A 49 -33.04 37.75 30.46
N GLN A 50 -32.79 36.48 30.09
CA GLN A 50 -32.12 36.21 28.83
C GLN A 50 -33.07 36.65 27.70
N PRO A 51 -32.61 37.48 26.74
CA PRO A 51 -33.46 37.89 25.64
C PRO A 51 -33.83 36.66 24.82
N ASN A 52 -35.13 36.35 24.76
CA ASN A 52 -35.69 35.30 23.95
C ASN A 52 -35.48 35.69 22.47
N LYS A 53 -34.40 35.21 21.86
CA LYS A 53 -34.11 35.46 20.44
C LYS A 53 -34.87 34.42 19.62
N GLU A 54 -36.02 34.82 19.09
CA GLU A 54 -36.74 34.01 18.11
C GLU A 54 -35.83 33.72 16.90
N PRO A 55 -35.90 32.51 16.31
CA PRO A 55 -35.09 32.16 15.15
C PRO A 55 -35.46 33.05 13.96
N VAL A 56 -34.51 33.84 13.48
CA VAL A 56 -34.68 34.73 12.33
C VAL A 56 -34.12 34.12 11.04
N GLY A 57 -34.62 34.54 9.88
CA GLY A 57 -34.10 34.11 8.58
C GLY A 57 -32.64 34.52 8.33
N PHE A 58 -31.91 33.77 7.51
CA PHE A 58 -30.46 33.94 7.25
C PHE A 58 -30.04 35.36 6.81
N TRP A 59 -30.93 36.07 6.11
CA TRP A 59 -30.68 37.43 5.61
C TRP A 59 -31.07 38.54 6.59
N HIS A 60 -31.55 38.20 7.80
CA HIS A 60 -31.94 39.19 8.81
C HIS A 60 -30.75 40.11 9.16
N PRO A 61 -30.96 41.44 9.31
CA PRO A 61 -29.89 42.39 9.59
C PRO A 61 -29.03 42.03 10.82
N ASP A 62 -29.66 41.47 11.86
CA ASP A 62 -28.99 41.06 13.10
C ASP A 62 -27.98 39.92 12.89
N LEU A 63 -28.14 39.10 11.85
CA LEU A 63 -27.20 38.06 11.49
C LEU A 63 -26.10 38.53 10.55
N ARG A 64 -26.10 39.79 10.08
CA ARG A 64 -25.11 40.29 9.10
C ARG A 64 -23.67 40.12 9.59
N GLN A 65 -23.40 40.40 10.86
CA GLN A 65 -22.06 40.22 11.44
C GLN A 65 -21.69 38.73 11.58
N VAL A 66 -22.63 37.91 12.04
CA VAL A 66 -22.43 36.46 12.21
C VAL A 66 -22.18 35.80 10.86
N ARG A 67 -22.98 36.14 9.85
CA ARG A 67 -22.86 35.69 8.46
C ARG A 67 -21.49 36.03 7.88
N ASN A 68 -21.04 37.28 7.99
CA ASN A 68 -19.73 37.67 7.48
C ASN A 68 -18.59 36.91 8.18
N ARG A 69 -18.65 36.74 9.51
CA ARG A 69 -17.65 35.93 10.24
C ARG A 69 -17.70 34.46 9.82
N ALA A 70 -18.90 33.90 9.65
CA ALA A 70 -19.08 32.51 9.22
C ALA A 70 -18.53 32.28 7.83
N PHE A 71 -18.80 33.17 6.85
CA PHE A 71 -18.23 33.07 5.51
C PHE A 71 -16.70 33.20 5.52
N VAL A 72 -16.14 34.13 6.28
CA VAL A 72 -14.67 34.26 6.38
C VAL A 72 -14.05 33.00 6.99
N LYS A 73 -14.63 32.48 8.08
CA LYS A 73 -14.19 31.21 8.69
C LYS A 73 -14.31 30.05 7.69
N TRP A 74 -15.43 29.94 6.99
CA TRP A 74 -15.66 28.91 5.99
C TRP A 74 -14.67 28.97 4.84
N ILE A 75 -14.38 30.17 4.30
CA ILE A 75 -13.40 30.36 3.21
C ILE A 75 -11.99 29.97 3.70
N ILE A 76 -11.57 30.45 4.87
CA ILE A 76 -10.24 30.14 5.41
C ILE A 76 -10.10 28.63 5.66
N THR A 77 -11.08 28.01 6.30
CA THR A 77 -11.07 26.56 6.56
C THR A 77 -11.08 25.78 5.26
N THR A 78 -11.89 26.16 4.28
CA THR A 78 -11.95 25.47 2.98
C THR A 78 -10.64 25.62 2.21
N ALA A 79 -10.08 26.82 2.14
CA ALA A 79 -8.79 27.06 1.49
C ALA A 79 -7.66 26.27 2.16
N PHE A 80 -7.66 26.20 3.49
CA PHE A 80 -6.71 25.37 4.24
C PHE A 80 -6.87 23.89 3.93
N LEU A 81 -8.10 23.36 3.95
CA LEU A 81 -8.37 21.96 3.61
C LEU A 81 -7.99 21.65 2.16
N MET A 82 -8.26 22.56 1.22
CA MET A 82 -7.81 22.42 -0.17
C MET A 82 -6.28 22.32 -0.27
N GLY A 83 -5.56 23.21 0.41
CA GLY A 83 -4.09 23.17 0.45
C GLY A 83 -3.56 21.88 1.07
N PHE A 84 -4.18 21.41 2.16
CA PHE A 84 -3.82 20.16 2.82
C PHE A 84 -4.06 18.94 1.93
N ILE A 85 -5.24 18.86 1.29
CA ILE A 85 -5.58 17.79 0.37
C ILE A 85 -4.61 17.77 -0.80
N LEU A 86 -4.31 18.92 -1.42
CA LEU A 86 -3.33 18.99 -2.50
C LEU A 86 -1.94 18.51 -2.03
N ALA A 87 -1.49 18.90 -0.84
CA ALA A 87 -0.20 18.48 -0.33
C ALA A 87 -0.12 16.97 -0.05
N VAL A 88 -1.10 16.42 0.67
CA VAL A 88 -1.08 15.01 1.09
C VAL A 88 -1.46 14.08 -0.05
N LEU A 89 -2.51 14.39 -0.82
CA LEU A 89 -2.89 13.53 -1.94
C LEU A 89 -1.81 13.53 -3.02
N SER A 90 -1.04 14.60 -3.23
CA SER A 90 0.08 14.57 -4.19
C SER A 90 1.10 13.46 -3.87
N ILE A 91 1.22 13.03 -2.60
CA ILE A 91 2.06 11.88 -2.23
C ILE A 91 1.54 10.59 -2.85
N TYR A 92 0.22 10.41 -2.97
CA TYR A 92 -0.36 9.22 -3.59
C TYR A 92 -0.13 9.18 -5.10
N TRP A 93 -0.41 10.28 -5.80
CA TRP A 93 -0.18 10.36 -7.25
C TRP A 93 1.31 10.33 -7.60
N GLY A 94 2.16 10.89 -6.73
CA GLY A 94 3.60 10.98 -6.96
C GLY A 94 4.31 9.63 -7.04
N VAL A 95 3.74 8.55 -6.48
CA VAL A 95 4.33 7.20 -6.53
C VAL A 95 4.47 6.74 -7.98
N PHE A 96 3.48 7.04 -8.81
CA PHE A 96 3.42 6.64 -10.22
C PHE A 96 4.07 7.64 -11.18
N PHE A 97 4.50 8.80 -10.69
CA PHE A 97 4.97 9.85 -11.56
C PHE A 97 6.23 9.40 -12.33
N GLN A 98 6.11 9.24 -13.66
CA GLN A 98 7.16 8.69 -14.53
C GLN A 98 7.58 7.25 -14.20
N VAL A 99 6.62 6.39 -13.84
CA VAL A 99 6.90 4.97 -13.56
C VAL A 99 7.52 4.24 -14.75
N GLU A 100 7.11 4.59 -15.98
CA GLU A 100 7.61 4.01 -17.23
C GLU A 100 9.15 4.07 -17.31
N ASP A 101 9.74 5.22 -16.95
CA ASP A 101 11.19 5.45 -16.98
C ASP A 101 11.97 4.58 -15.97
N ARG A 102 11.28 3.94 -15.02
CA ARG A 102 11.86 3.15 -13.94
C ARG A 102 11.49 1.67 -13.99
N LEU A 103 10.73 1.24 -15.00
CA LEU A 103 10.47 -0.19 -15.23
C LEU A 103 11.76 -1.00 -15.42
N GLY A 104 12.86 -0.34 -15.80
CA GLY A 104 14.20 -0.93 -15.86
C GLY A 104 14.75 -1.44 -14.52
N HIS A 105 14.13 -1.08 -13.37
CA HIS A 105 14.48 -1.65 -12.07
C HIS A 105 13.87 -3.05 -11.85
N LEU A 106 12.79 -3.40 -12.58
CA LEU A 106 12.20 -4.73 -12.53
C LEU A 106 13.07 -5.71 -13.31
N LEU A 107 14.02 -6.33 -12.60
CA LEU A 107 15.02 -7.21 -13.18
C LEU A 107 14.41 -8.53 -13.67
N VAL A 108 14.63 -8.86 -14.94
CA VAL A 108 14.25 -10.13 -15.55
C VAL A 108 15.50 -10.84 -16.05
N TYR A 109 15.77 -12.02 -15.53
CA TYR A 109 16.91 -12.83 -15.98
C TYR A 109 16.64 -13.47 -17.32
N VAL A 110 17.64 -13.48 -18.18
CA VAL A 110 17.64 -14.27 -19.42
C VAL A 110 18.86 -15.18 -19.37
N VAL A 111 18.61 -16.46 -19.16
CA VAL A 111 19.65 -17.48 -18.96
C VAL A 111 19.72 -18.35 -20.20
N ASP A 112 20.80 -18.19 -20.96
CA ASP A 112 21.06 -19.01 -22.14
C ASP A 112 21.80 -20.28 -21.74
N MET A 113 21.07 -21.41 -21.74
CA MET A 113 21.67 -22.74 -21.55
C MET A 113 21.79 -23.52 -22.86
N ASP A 114 21.38 -22.96 -24.01
CA ASP A 114 21.31 -23.67 -25.30
C ASP A 114 22.68 -24.20 -25.75
N GLY A 115 22.77 -25.51 -25.98
CA GLY A 115 24.03 -26.16 -26.36
C GLY A 115 25.00 -26.38 -25.20
N VAL A 116 24.55 -26.32 -23.95
CA VAL A 116 25.31 -26.78 -22.78
C VAL A 116 25.15 -28.31 -22.61
N ALA A 117 26.12 -28.96 -21.96
CA ALA A 117 26.10 -30.39 -21.67
C ALA A 117 24.73 -30.85 -21.10
N PRO A 118 24.15 -31.96 -21.58
CA PRO A 118 24.73 -32.96 -22.50
C PRO A 118 24.57 -32.64 -24.01
N TYR A 119 24.15 -31.43 -24.38
CA TYR A 119 23.87 -31.03 -25.77
C TYR A 119 24.99 -30.22 -26.44
N ASP A 120 26.15 -30.16 -25.80
CA ASP A 120 27.37 -29.46 -26.26
C ASP A 120 28.04 -30.13 -27.47
N ASN A 121 27.82 -31.44 -27.67
CA ASN A 121 28.45 -32.23 -28.73
C ASN A 121 27.45 -32.79 -29.77
N THR A 122 26.39 -32.03 -30.06
CA THR A 122 25.33 -32.48 -31.00
C THR A 122 25.68 -32.33 -32.49
N GLY A 123 26.83 -31.75 -32.82
CA GLY A 123 27.28 -31.49 -34.19
C GLY A 123 26.58 -30.32 -34.89
N ASN A 124 25.54 -29.74 -34.28
CA ASN A 124 24.84 -28.55 -34.76
C ASN A 124 25.18 -27.35 -33.87
N ARG A 125 25.26 -26.16 -34.47
CA ARG A 125 25.53 -24.93 -33.72
C ARG A 125 24.28 -24.46 -32.97
N PRO A 126 24.34 -24.19 -31.66
CA PRO A 126 23.22 -23.59 -30.94
C PRO A 126 22.95 -22.17 -31.47
N PHE A 127 21.68 -21.87 -31.74
CA PHE A 127 21.28 -20.58 -32.31
C PHE A 127 20.10 -19.94 -31.57
N VAL A 128 19.19 -20.72 -30.98
CA VAL A 128 18.01 -20.22 -30.26
C VAL A 128 18.43 -19.28 -29.13
N GLY A 129 19.36 -19.72 -28.28
CA GLY A 129 19.91 -18.92 -27.19
C GLY A 129 20.53 -17.61 -27.67
N THR A 130 21.36 -17.69 -28.72
CA THR A 130 22.02 -16.52 -29.30
C THR A 130 21.07 -15.53 -29.98
N ALA A 131 19.94 -16.00 -30.51
CA ALA A 131 18.93 -15.14 -31.13
C ALA A 131 18.13 -14.39 -30.06
N ILE A 132 17.73 -15.08 -28.98
CA ILE A 132 16.99 -14.47 -27.87
C ILE A 132 17.87 -13.45 -27.13
N THR A 133 19.14 -13.78 -26.86
CA THR A 133 20.07 -12.85 -26.21
C THR A 133 20.39 -11.62 -27.08
N LYS A 134 20.42 -11.77 -28.41
CA LYS A 134 20.51 -10.61 -29.33
C LYS A 134 19.28 -9.73 -29.28
N LEU A 135 18.07 -10.30 -29.20
CA LEU A 135 16.84 -9.53 -29.06
C LEU A 135 16.87 -8.71 -27.76
N VAL A 136 17.33 -9.29 -26.64
CA VAL A 136 17.53 -8.56 -25.38
C VAL A 136 18.46 -7.36 -25.58
N GLN A 137 19.60 -7.56 -26.24
CA GLN A 137 20.55 -6.47 -26.51
C GLN A 137 19.95 -5.38 -27.41
N GLN A 138 19.12 -5.74 -28.38
CA GLN A 138 18.41 -4.78 -29.23
C GLN A 138 17.40 -3.95 -28.44
N GLN A 139 16.63 -4.57 -27.54
CA GLN A 139 15.69 -3.85 -26.68
C GLN A 139 16.40 -2.88 -25.75
N LEU A 140 17.48 -3.32 -25.08
CA LEU A 140 18.31 -2.47 -24.23
C LEU A 140 18.97 -1.30 -24.99
N GLY A 141 19.27 -1.49 -26.27
CA GLY A 141 19.84 -0.46 -27.15
C GLY A 141 18.82 0.47 -27.83
N SER A 142 17.52 0.19 -27.71
CA SER A 142 16.45 0.91 -28.44
C SER A 142 16.17 2.33 -27.92
N GLY A 143 16.58 2.63 -26.69
CA GLY A 143 16.27 3.89 -26.01
C GLY A 143 14.80 4.05 -25.60
N GLN A 144 13.99 3.00 -25.72
CA GLN A 144 12.63 2.94 -25.18
C GLN A 144 12.63 2.41 -23.75
N PRO A 145 11.65 2.80 -22.91
CA PRO A 145 11.45 2.17 -21.61
C PRO A 145 11.27 0.66 -21.75
N THR A 146 12.10 -0.10 -21.05
CA THR A 146 12.08 -1.57 -21.04
C THR A 146 12.22 -2.08 -19.61
N LEU A 147 11.95 -3.36 -19.40
CA LEU A 147 12.27 -4.03 -18.15
C LEU A 147 13.79 -4.12 -17.97
N GLY A 148 14.22 -4.38 -16.74
CA GLY A 148 15.64 -4.58 -16.41
C GLY A 148 16.15 -5.91 -16.93
N TRP A 149 16.34 -6.06 -18.24
CA TRP A 149 16.82 -7.33 -18.80
C TRP A 149 18.26 -7.62 -18.38
N GLY A 150 18.47 -8.74 -17.67
CA GLY A 150 19.79 -9.19 -17.21
C GLY A 150 20.19 -10.51 -17.85
N ILE A 151 21.09 -10.48 -18.83
CA ILE A 151 21.66 -11.71 -19.41
C ILE A 151 22.61 -12.34 -18.38
N ARG A 152 22.39 -13.61 -18.05
CA ARG A 152 23.21 -14.39 -17.12
C ARG A 152 23.74 -15.65 -17.80
N PRO A 153 25.03 -15.99 -17.62
CA PRO A 153 25.57 -17.22 -18.19
C PRO A 153 25.04 -18.45 -17.46
N ALA A 154 24.80 -19.55 -18.17
CA ALA A 154 24.36 -20.82 -17.56
C ALA A 154 25.28 -21.33 -16.45
N SER A 155 26.58 -21.03 -16.54
CA SER A 155 27.60 -21.43 -15.55
C SER A 155 27.35 -20.86 -14.15
N GLU A 156 26.70 -19.70 -14.05
CA GLU A 156 26.33 -19.09 -12.75
C GLU A 156 25.35 -19.97 -11.98
N PHE A 157 24.52 -20.72 -12.71
CA PHE A 157 23.51 -21.63 -12.17
C PHE A 157 23.93 -23.10 -12.28
N HIS A 158 25.23 -23.38 -12.40
CA HIS A 158 25.75 -24.75 -12.60
C HIS A 158 25.06 -25.52 -13.75
N ASN A 159 24.51 -24.80 -14.74
CA ASN A 159 23.70 -25.34 -15.83
C ASN A 159 22.41 -26.05 -15.39
N ASP A 160 21.91 -25.77 -14.19
CA ASP A 160 20.67 -26.31 -13.66
C ASP A 160 19.54 -25.27 -13.73
N PRO A 161 18.48 -25.49 -14.54
CA PRO A 161 17.34 -24.58 -14.60
C PRO A 161 16.60 -24.44 -13.25
N MET A 162 16.72 -25.40 -12.34
CA MET A 162 16.11 -25.31 -11.00
C MET A 162 16.74 -24.22 -10.14
N LEU A 163 18.06 -23.99 -10.28
CA LEU A 163 18.75 -22.90 -9.57
C LEU A 163 18.30 -21.52 -10.08
N VAL A 164 17.89 -21.41 -11.35
CA VAL A 164 17.27 -20.17 -11.86
C VAL A 164 15.90 -19.94 -11.21
N ARG A 165 15.11 -21.00 -11.01
CA ARG A 165 13.82 -20.90 -10.30
C ARG A 165 14.02 -20.53 -8.83
N GLU A 166 15.05 -21.07 -8.18
CA GLU A 166 15.42 -20.70 -6.82
C GLU A 166 15.81 -19.21 -6.73
N ALA A 167 16.55 -18.67 -7.70
CA ALA A 167 16.87 -17.24 -7.75
C ALA A 167 15.62 -16.35 -7.90
N VAL A 168 14.65 -16.75 -8.73
CA VAL A 168 13.35 -16.05 -8.81
C VAL A 168 12.59 -16.15 -7.49
N TYR A 169 12.57 -17.34 -6.86
CA TYR A 169 11.96 -17.54 -5.56
C TYR A 169 12.57 -16.59 -4.52
N ASN A 170 13.90 -16.52 -4.42
CA ASN A 170 14.66 -15.70 -3.49
C ASN A 170 14.64 -14.18 -3.79
N TRP A 171 13.85 -13.75 -4.77
CA TRP A 171 13.70 -12.35 -5.19
C TRP A 171 14.99 -11.72 -5.76
N ASP A 172 15.95 -12.52 -6.23
CA ASP A 172 17.12 -12.03 -6.97
C ASP A 172 16.73 -11.44 -8.33
N ALA A 173 15.60 -11.87 -8.88
CA ALA A 173 14.94 -11.30 -10.05
C ALA A 173 13.41 -11.40 -9.88
N TRP A 174 12.66 -10.56 -10.60
CA TRP A 174 11.20 -10.61 -10.62
C TRP A 174 10.67 -11.76 -11.47
N ALA A 175 11.36 -12.07 -12.58
CA ALA A 175 11.07 -13.19 -13.45
C ALA A 175 12.35 -13.69 -14.13
N ALA A 176 12.29 -14.86 -14.75
CA ALA A 176 13.37 -15.38 -15.56
C ALA A 176 12.86 -16.05 -16.83
N ILE A 177 13.61 -15.87 -17.92
CA ILE A 177 13.49 -16.60 -19.18
C ILE A 177 14.69 -17.54 -19.27
N VAL A 178 14.43 -18.84 -19.25
CA VAL A 178 15.47 -19.87 -19.43
C VAL A 178 15.35 -20.46 -20.81
N ILE A 179 16.41 -20.39 -21.60
CA ILE A 179 16.52 -21.15 -22.84
C ILE A 179 17.07 -22.53 -22.48
N ASN A 180 16.30 -23.58 -22.75
CA ASN A 180 16.67 -24.93 -22.29
C ASN A 180 17.91 -25.46 -23.02
N PRO A 181 18.71 -26.35 -22.39
CA PRO A 181 19.95 -26.85 -22.99
C PRO A 181 19.81 -27.52 -24.35
N ASN A 182 18.63 -28.06 -24.61
CA ASN A 182 18.29 -28.84 -25.79
C ASN A 182 17.48 -28.07 -26.84
N ALA A 183 17.28 -26.75 -26.68
CA ALA A 183 16.39 -25.96 -27.51
C ALA A 183 16.74 -26.05 -29.01
N SER A 184 17.98 -25.73 -29.38
CA SER A 184 18.44 -25.87 -30.77
C SER A 184 18.56 -27.33 -31.18
N ALA A 185 19.11 -28.18 -30.31
CA ALA A 185 19.38 -29.59 -30.63
C ALA A 185 18.10 -30.37 -31.00
N LEU A 186 17.01 -30.16 -30.25
CA LEU A 186 15.72 -30.80 -30.53
C LEU A 186 15.08 -30.26 -31.80
N LEU A 187 15.24 -28.98 -32.13
CA LEU A 187 14.78 -28.42 -33.41
C LEU A 187 15.48 -29.08 -34.60
N TYR A 188 16.81 -29.18 -34.56
CA TYR A 188 17.58 -29.89 -35.58
C TYR A 188 17.15 -31.36 -35.69
N SER A 189 17.03 -32.05 -34.56
CA SER A 189 16.60 -33.46 -34.52
C SER A 189 15.18 -33.65 -35.04
N ALA A 190 14.26 -32.72 -34.76
CA ALA A 190 12.87 -32.80 -35.19
C ALA A 190 12.75 -32.81 -36.72
N ILE A 191 13.49 -31.92 -37.40
CA ILE A 191 13.48 -31.86 -38.87
C ILE A 191 14.34 -32.96 -39.49
N ALA A 192 15.49 -33.29 -38.91
CA ALA A 192 16.35 -34.35 -39.43
C ALA A 192 15.66 -35.73 -39.40
N ASN A 193 14.90 -36.02 -38.34
CA ASN A 193 14.29 -37.33 -38.12
C ASN A 193 12.77 -37.37 -38.41
N GLY A 194 12.13 -36.23 -38.63
CA GLY A 194 10.67 -36.15 -38.77
C GLY A 194 9.93 -36.50 -37.47
N ASN A 195 10.46 -36.05 -36.32
CA ASN A 195 9.87 -36.33 -35.01
C ASN A 195 8.57 -35.51 -34.78
N SER A 196 7.43 -36.14 -35.02
CA SER A 196 6.11 -35.52 -34.82
C SER A 196 5.76 -35.22 -33.35
N SER A 197 6.50 -35.80 -32.39
CA SER A 197 6.34 -35.53 -30.95
C SER A 197 7.15 -34.34 -30.45
N TYR A 198 7.77 -33.57 -31.34
CA TYR A 198 8.43 -32.32 -30.98
C TYR A 198 7.42 -31.30 -30.44
N GLU A 199 7.71 -30.77 -29.24
CA GLU A 199 6.90 -29.77 -28.54
C GLU A 199 7.65 -28.44 -28.46
N PRO A 200 7.18 -27.39 -29.18
CA PRO A 200 7.82 -26.08 -29.17
C PRO A 200 7.92 -25.47 -27.76
N LEU A 201 6.92 -25.69 -26.90
CA LEU A 201 6.88 -25.16 -25.53
C LEU A 201 8.04 -25.67 -24.65
N GLY A 202 8.67 -26.77 -25.03
CA GLY A 202 9.85 -27.30 -24.35
C GLY A 202 11.15 -26.57 -24.67
N ALA A 203 11.16 -25.57 -25.55
CA ALA A 203 12.38 -24.84 -25.93
C ALA A 203 12.80 -23.81 -24.87
N CYS A 204 11.85 -23.06 -24.33
CA CYS A 204 12.11 -21.99 -23.36
C CYS A 204 11.14 -22.08 -22.17
N GLN A 205 11.52 -21.46 -21.05
CA GLN A 205 10.70 -21.37 -19.85
C GLN A 205 10.58 -19.90 -19.41
N LEU A 206 9.37 -19.45 -19.08
CA LEU A 206 9.12 -18.23 -18.32
C LEU A 206 8.82 -18.63 -16.88
N ILE A 207 9.58 -18.10 -15.92
CA ILE A 207 9.47 -18.39 -14.49
C ILE A 207 9.15 -17.09 -13.77
N TYR A 208 8.12 -17.08 -12.92
CA TYR A 208 7.67 -15.88 -12.21
C TYR A 208 6.86 -16.21 -10.95
N GLN A 209 6.52 -15.17 -10.19
CA GLN A 209 5.65 -15.21 -9.02
C GLN A 209 4.70 -14.01 -9.07
N ASP A 210 3.47 -14.19 -9.52
CA ASP A 210 2.49 -13.09 -9.54
C ASP A 210 2.02 -12.73 -8.11
N ALA A 211 2.10 -13.67 -7.14
CA ALA A 211 1.76 -13.37 -5.76
C ALA A 211 2.74 -12.42 -5.06
N ARG A 212 3.93 -12.20 -5.62
CA ARG A 212 4.90 -11.20 -5.13
C ARG A 212 4.28 -9.80 -5.20
N ASP A 213 3.74 -9.46 -6.37
CA ASP A 213 2.93 -8.27 -6.59
C ASP A 213 2.11 -8.45 -7.88
N ASP A 214 0.81 -8.65 -7.72
CA ASP A 214 -0.11 -8.95 -8.81
C ASP A 214 -0.30 -7.73 -9.72
N THR A 215 -0.32 -6.53 -9.15
CA THR A 215 -0.47 -5.28 -9.91
C THR A 215 0.75 -5.07 -10.81
N ASN A 216 1.97 -5.19 -10.27
CA ASN A 216 3.18 -5.07 -11.09
C ASN A 216 3.25 -6.13 -12.19
N TRP A 217 2.88 -7.37 -11.86
CA TRP A 217 2.93 -8.46 -12.83
C TRP A 217 1.98 -8.21 -14.00
N TYR A 218 0.69 -7.96 -13.73
CA TYR A 218 -0.32 -7.85 -14.77
C TYR A 218 -0.30 -6.51 -15.52
N ASP A 219 -0.07 -5.40 -14.82
CA ASP A 219 -0.16 -4.06 -15.43
C ASP A 219 1.15 -3.64 -16.13
N PHE A 220 2.31 -4.13 -15.69
CA PHE A 220 3.60 -3.69 -16.20
C PHE A 220 4.43 -4.81 -16.85
N MET A 221 4.68 -5.90 -16.12
CA MET A 221 5.66 -6.90 -16.57
C MET A 221 5.13 -7.80 -17.69
N LEU A 222 3.96 -8.42 -17.49
CA LEU A 222 3.39 -9.42 -18.39
C LEU A 222 3.18 -8.87 -19.82
N PRO A 223 2.66 -7.65 -20.05
CA PRO A 223 2.53 -7.10 -21.40
C PRO A 223 3.88 -6.98 -22.13
N ILE A 224 4.93 -6.54 -21.43
CA ILE A 224 6.27 -6.37 -22.00
C ILE A 224 6.93 -7.73 -22.27
N ILE A 225 6.84 -8.67 -21.33
CA ILE A 225 7.38 -10.02 -21.47
C ILE A 225 6.65 -10.79 -22.58
N SER A 226 5.32 -10.70 -22.66
CA SER A 226 4.52 -11.35 -23.70
C SER A 226 4.86 -10.85 -25.10
N ALA A 227 5.04 -9.52 -25.25
CA ALA A 227 5.52 -8.92 -26.49
C ALA A 227 6.94 -9.41 -26.85
N PHE A 228 7.85 -9.47 -25.87
CA PHE A 228 9.20 -10.01 -26.05
C PHE A 228 9.18 -11.48 -26.49
N MET A 229 8.38 -12.33 -25.84
CA MET A 229 8.27 -13.75 -26.19
C MET A 229 7.74 -13.92 -27.63
N THR A 230 6.73 -13.14 -28.02
CA THR A 230 6.18 -13.15 -29.37
C THR A 230 7.22 -12.73 -30.42
N GLU A 231 8.00 -11.68 -30.12
CA GLU A 231 9.08 -11.21 -30.99
C GLU A 231 10.23 -12.23 -31.08
N ALA A 232 10.59 -12.85 -29.95
CA ALA A 232 11.59 -13.93 -29.89
C ALA A 232 11.18 -15.12 -30.76
N GLN A 233 9.93 -15.58 -30.66
CA GLN A 233 9.39 -16.65 -31.52
C GLN A 233 9.47 -16.26 -33.00
N SER A 234 9.09 -15.02 -33.35
CA SER A 234 9.16 -14.53 -34.73
C SER A 234 10.59 -14.48 -35.27
N MET A 235 11.54 -14.00 -34.46
CA MET A 235 12.95 -13.88 -34.84
C MET A 235 13.59 -15.26 -35.02
N VAL A 236 13.41 -16.15 -34.05
CA VAL A 236 13.94 -17.52 -34.08
C VAL A 236 13.29 -18.31 -35.23
N GLY A 237 11.97 -18.22 -35.40
CA GLY A 237 11.24 -18.90 -36.47
C GLY A 237 11.70 -18.47 -37.86
N LYS A 238 11.92 -17.16 -38.09
CA LYS A 238 12.46 -16.65 -39.37
C LYS A 238 13.87 -17.17 -39.63
N GLN A 239 14.76 -17.11 -38.64
CA GLN A 239 16.13 -17.59 -38.78
C GLN A 239 16.15 -19.11 -39.02
N TRP A 240 15.33 -19.85 -38.28
CA TRP A 240 15.19 -21.30 -38.42
C TRP A 240 14.67 -21.69 -39.80
N ALA A 241 13.57 -21.09 -40.26
CA ALA A 241 13.00 -21.35 -41.58
C ALA A 241 14.02 -21.08 -42.69
N GLN A 242 14.82 -20.02 -42.60
CA GLN A 242 15.90 -19.75 -43.57
C GLN A 242 16.96 -20.85 -43.57
N MET A 243 17.42 -21.31 -42.40
CA MET A 243 18.42 -22.38 -42.31
C MET A 243 17.89 -23.72 -42.83
N VAL A 244 16.64 -24.06 -42.52
CA VAL A 244 16.03 -25.31 -43.00
C VAL A 244 15.78 -25.25 -44.51
N LEU A 245 15.29 -24.13 -45.05
CA LEU A 245 15.06 -23.95 -46.48
C LEU A 245 16.37 -24.01 -47.29
N GLN A 246 17.49 -23.52 -46.76
CA GLN A 246 18.81 -23.68 -47.38
C GLN A 246 19.20 -25.16 -47.54
N ASN A 247 18.78 -26.00 -46.59
CA ASN A 247 19.03 -27.44 -46.60
C ASN A 247 17.91 -28.26 -47.27
N ALA A 248 16.82 -27.63 -47.73
CA ALA A 248 15.64 -28.30 -48.30
C ALA A 248 15.86 -28.90 -49.70
N SER A 249 17.10 -28.94 -50.18
CA SER A 249 17.46 -29.62 -51.44
C SER A 249 17.40 -31.15 -51.32
N ASP A 250 17.40 -31.68 -50.09
CA ASP A 250 17.23 -33.10 -49.79
C ASP A 250 15.72 -33.47 -49.72
N PRO A 251 15.21 -34.37 -50.58
CA PRO A 251 13.81 -34.81 -50.54
C PRO A 251 13.37 -35.39 -49.19
N SER A 252 14.30 -35.96 -48.41
CA SER A 252 14.00 -36.52 -47.09
C SER A 252 13.69 -35.43 -46.06
N ILE A 253 14.46 -34.34 -46.05
CA ILE A 253 14.22 -33.16 -45.20
C ILE A 253 12.88 -32.51 -45.56
N LEU A 254 12.56 -32.41 -46.86
CA LEU A 254 11.28 -31.88 -47.31
C LEU A 254 10.08 -32.72 -46.82
N SER A 255 10.19 -34.05 -46.85
CA SER A 255 9.17 -34.93 -46.29
C SER A 255 9.06 -34.79 -44.78
N ASN A 256 10.18 -34.66 -44.06
CA ASN A 256 10.17 -34.52 -42.61
C ASN A 256 9.59 -33.18 -42.14
N MET A 257 9.84 -32.08 -42.88
CA MET A 257 9.19 -30.80 -42.61
C MET A 257 7.66 -30.88 -42.68
N GLN A 258 7.12 -31.63 -43.65
CA GLN A 258 5.68 -31.84 -43.76
C GLN A 258 5.12 -32.65 -42.58
N LYS A 259 5.92 -33.55 -42.00
CA LYS A 259 5.53 -34.36 -40.84
C LYS A 259 5.59 -33.60 -39.51
N VAL A 260 6.42 -32.55 -39.43
CA VAL A 260 6.64 -31.77 -38.20
C VAL A 260 6.44 -30.28 -38.44
N PRO A 261 5.22 -29.85 -38.84
CA PRO A 261 4.95 -28.44 -39.14
C PRO A 261 5.20 -27.51 -37.94
N GLN A 262 4.99 -28.01 -36.71
CA GLN A 262 5.19 -27.25 -35.48
C GLN A 262 6.67 -26.89 -35.21
N ALA A 263 7.61 -27.70 -35.73
CA ALA A 263 9.04 -27.38 -35.66
C ALA A 263 9.43 -26.27 -36.63
N ILE A 264 8.58 -25.88 -37.59
CA ILE A 264 8.80 -24.75 -38.49
C ILE A 264 8.08 -23.48 -37.99
N ASN A 265 6.83 -23.61 -37.58
CA ASN A 265 6.03 -22.52 -37.03
C ASN A 265 5.17 -23.04 -35.87
N PRO A 266 5.36 -22.57 -34.61
CA PRO A 266 6.18 -21.43 -34.18
C PRO A 266 7.69 -21.72 -34.03
N ALA A 267 8.15 -22.94 -34.32
CA ALA A 267 9.49 -23.45 -34.03
C ALA A 267 9.77 -23.55 -32.52
N ILE A 268 9.76 -22.44 -31.79
CA ILE A 268 9.95 -22.42 -30.33
C ILE A 268 8.71 -21.89 -29.60
N GLY A 269 8.61 -22.21 -28.32
CA GLY A 269 7.62 -21.70 -27.40
C GLY A 269 8.17 -21.59 -25.98
N PHE A 270 7.38 -20.95 -25.13
CA PHE A 270 7.72 -20.68 -23.74
C PHE A 270 6.71 -21.39 -22.84
N SER A 271 7.20 -22.32 -22.03
CA SER A 271 6.41 -22.88 -20.94
C SER A 271 6.40 -21.93 -19.75
N GLU A 272 5.22 -21.67 -19.19
CA GLU A 272 5.05 -20.74 -18.09
C GLU A 272 5.01 -21.49 -16.75
N TYR A 273 5.85 -21.08 -15.82
CA TYR A 273 5.98 -21.65 -14.49
C TYR A 273 5.79 -20.56 -13.45
N ASN A 274 4.55 -20.40 -13.01
CA ASN A 274 4.24 -19.58 -11.84
C ASN A 274 4.59 -20.37 -10.58
N LEU A 275 5.66 -19.97 -9.90
CA LEU A 275 6.11 -20.64 -8.67
C LEU A 275 5.09 -20.43 -7.55
N ARG A 276 4.47 -19.25 -7.48
CA ARG A 276 3.52 -18.84 -6.43
C ARG A 276 2.39 -18.01 -7.05
N PRO A 277 1.26 -18.66 -7.45
CA PRO A 277 0.11 -18.00 -8.05
C PRO A 277 -0.64 -17.13 -7.04
N PHE A 278 -1.24 -16.03 -7.48
CA PHE A 278 -2.09 -15.20 -6.63
C PHE A 278 -3.54 -15.72 -6.64
N PHE A 279 -3.82 -16.70 -5.78
CA PHE A 279 -5.13 -17.37 -5.70
C PHE A 279 -5.46 -17.88 -4.28
N PRO A 280 -6.72 -17.97 -3.84
CA PRO A 280 -7.91 -17.40 -4.45
C PRO A 280 -7.90 -15.87 -4.37
N TYR A 281 -8.58 -15.23 -5.32
CA TYR A 281 -8.76 -13.77 -5.36
C TYR A 281 -9.51 -13.20 -4.13
N THR A 282 -10.16 -14.05 -3.33
CA THR A 282 -10.72 -13.66 -2.03
C THR A 282 -9.65 -13.22 -1.03
N SER A 283 -8.37 -13.50 -1.31
CA SER A 283 -7.22 -13.04 -0.51
C SER A 283 -6.82 -11.59 -0.77
N ILE A 284 -7.32 -10.95 -1.84
CA ILE A 284 -7.01 -9.55 -2.18
C ILE A 284 -7.17 -8.62 -0.97
N PRO A 285 -8.29 -8.61 -0.24
CA PRO A 285 -8.45 -7.70 0.89
C PRO A 285 -7.47 -7.97 2.04
N ALA A 286 -6.96 -9.20 2.18
CA ALA A 286 -6.04 -9.59 3.25
C ALA A 286 -4.61 -9.10 3.02
N VAL A 287 -4.25 -8.77 1.77
CA VAL A 287 -2.87 -8.39 1.37
C VAL A 287 -2.77 -7.04 0.67
N SER A 288 -3.89 -6.31 0.56
CA SER A 288 -3.95 -5.01 -0.14
C SER A 288 -4.80 -4.00 0.64
N ILE A 289 -5.73 -3.31 -0.04
CA ILE A 289 -6.56 -2.21 0.46
C ILE A 289 -7.32 -2.56 1.74
N GLY A 290 -7.71 -3.82 1.94
CA GLY A 290 -8.39 -4.24 3.16
C GLY A 290 -7.54 -4.06 4.43
N LEU A 291 -6.21 -3.95 4.32
CA LEU A 291 -5.33 -3.65 5.46
C LEU A 291 -5.47 -2.21 5.96
N ILE A 292 -6.05 -1.29 5.16
CA ILE A 292 -6.42 0.06 5.64
C ILE A 292 -7.42 -0.05 6.80
N TYR A 293 -8.27 -1.08 6.82
CA TYR A 293 -9.20 -1.27 7.93
C TYR A 293 -8.49 -1.49 9.27
N LEU A 294 -7.26 -2.03 9.30
CA LEU A 294 -6.47 -2.11 10.52
C LEU A 294 -6.19 -0.72 11.09
N ILE A 295 -5.83 0.25 10.23
CA ILE A 295 -5.60 1.65 10.63
C ILE A 295 -6.91 2.27 11.12
N ILE A 296 -7.99 2.10 10.36
CA ILE A 296 -9.30 2.71 10.64
C ILE A 296 -9.88 2.18 11.96
N ILE A 297 -9.86 0.86 12.16
CA ILE A 297 -10.38 0.22 13.38
C ILE A 297 -9.55 0.67 14.59
N SER A 298 -8.22 0.68 14.47
CA SER A 298 -7.32 1.13 15.55
C SER A 298 -7.47 2.62 15.86
N PHE A 299 -7.82 3.44 14.86
CA PHE A 299 -8.10 4.85 15.06
C PHE A 299 -9.41 5.07 15.82
N PHE A 300 -10.49 4.43 15.39
CA PHE A 300 -11.80 4.63 16.01
C PHE A 300 -11.89 4.01 17.40
N SER A 301 -11.09 2.98 17.70
CA SER A 301 -11.05 2.37 19.04
C SER A 301 -10.75 3.41 20.12
N PHE A 302 -9.84 4.36 19.88
CA PHE A 302 -9.56 5.46 20.79
C PHE A 302 -10.84 6.22 21.16
N SER A 303 -11.58 6.67 20.14
CA SER A 303 -12.82 7.45 20.35
C SER A 303 -13.89 6.64 21.09
N PHE A 304 -14.00 5.33 20.83
CA PHE A 304 -14.95 4.46 21.51
C PHE A 304 -14.58 4.18 22.98
N TYR A 305 -13.29 4.06 23.29
CA TYR A 305 -12.82 3.75 24.65
C TYR A 305 -12.60 4.99 25.51
N MET A 306 -12.45 6.18 24.93
CA MET A 306 -12.28 7.44 25.66
C MET A 306 -13.35 7.70 26.73
N PRO A 307 -14.67 7.55 26.47
CA PRO A 307 -15.70 7.68 27.50
C PRO A 307 -15.52 6.71 28.67
N ILE A 308 -15.03 5.49 28.41
CA ILE A 308 -14.77 4.48 29.44
C ILE A 308 -13.59 4.93 30.32
N HIS A 309 -12.50 5.40 29.71
CA HIS A 309 -11.36 5.92 30.46
C HIS A 309 -11.70 7.18 31.27
N MET A 310 -12.61 8.02 30.78
CA MET A 310 -13.04 9.24 31.47
C MET A 310 -13.85 8.97 32.74
N GLN A 311 -14.49 7.80 32.90
CA GLN A 311 -15.17 7.44 34.15
C GLN A 311 -14.19 7.46 35.34
N TYR A 312 -12.94 7.03 35.12
CA TYR A 312 -11.89 7.04 36.16
C TYR A 312 -11.36 8.44 36.50
N VAL A 313 -11.62 9.44 35.66
CA VAL A 313 -11.09 10.82 35.78
C VAL A 313 -12.15 11.79 36.27
N THR A 314 -13.38 11.66 35.77
CA THR A 314 -14.51 12.55 36.06
C THR A 314 -15.52 11.81 36.95
N PRO A 315 -15.27 11.75 38.26
CA PRO A 315 -16.06 10.91 39.14
C PRO A 315 -17.48 11.43 39.32
N THR A 316 -18.47 10.56 39.09
CA THR A 316 -19.84 10.77 39.55
C THR A 316 -20.09 10.10 40.91
N ASN A 317 -19.52 8.91 41.15
CA ASN A 317 -19.81 8.07 42.32
C ASN A 317 -18.58 7.41 43.03
N HIS A 318 -17.34 7.70 42.63
CA HIS A 318 -16.12 7.09 43.23
C HIS A 318 -14.94 8.09 43.25
N PRO A 319 -13.86 7.91 44.03
CA PRO A 319 -12.69 8.79 43.95
C PRO A 319 -11.95 8.66 42.59
N PRO A 320 -11.29 9.72 42.10
CA PRO A 320 -10.55 9.66 40.83
C PRO A 320 -9.30 8.76 40.94
N LEU A 321 -8.96 8.07 39.85
CA LEU A 321 -7.81 7.17 39.78
C LEU A 321 -6.48 7.95 39.76
N LYS A 322 -5.43 7.38 40.38
CA LYS A 322 -4.08 7.97 40.32
C LYS A 322 -3.59 8.02 38.88
N PHE A 323 -3.01 9.15 38.48
CA PHE A 323 -2.61 9.39 37.10
C PHE A 323 -1.64 8.34 36.51
N PRO A 324 -0.57 7.89 37.21
CA PRO A 324 0.28 6.82 36.69
C PRO A 324 -0.47 5.50 36.48
N GLN A 325 -1.42 5.17 37.36
CA GLN A 325 -2.26 3.98 37.23
C GLN A 325 -3.25 4.10 36.07
N LEU A 326 -3.72 5.32 35.78
CA LEU A 326 -4.53 5.60 34.60
C LEU A 326 -3.75 5.39 33.30
N ILE A 327 -2.47 5.78 33.23
CA ILE A 327 -1.62 5.55 32.06
C ILE A 327 -1.47 4.04 31.81
N VAL A 328 -1.12 3.28 32.86
CA VAL A 328 -0.97 1.83 32.77
C VAL A 328 -2.30 1.17 32.36
N TRP A 329 -3.41 1.59 32.98
CA TRP A 329 -4.75 1.11 32.61
C TRP A 329 -5.05 1.34 31.13
N ARG A 330 -4.84 2.57 30.63
CA ARG A 330 -5.10 2.92 29.24
C ARG A 330 -4.25 2.08 28.29
N TRP A 331 -2.94 1.97 28.55
CA TRP A 331 -2.06 1.17 27.71
C TRP A 331 -2.47 -0.32 27.71
N CYS A 332 -2.69 -0.92 28.88
CA CYS A 332 -3.13 -2.32 28.97
C CYS A 332 -4.49 -2.54 28.27
N ALA A 333 -5.44 -1.62 28.42
CA ALA A 333 -6.74 -1.69 27.77
C ALA A 333 -6.62 -1.59 26.24
N THR A 334 -5.81 -0.66 25.73
CA THR A 334 -5.56 -0.52 24.29
C THR A 334 -4.91 -1.77 23.70
N ILE A 335 -3.85 -2.29 24.32
CA ILE A 335 -3.18 -3.52 23.83
C ILE A 335 -4.14 -4.72 23.86
N SER A 336 -4.93 -4.88 24.93
CA SER A 336 -5.91 -5.96 25.04
C SER A 336 -7.02 -5.83 23.99
N ALA A 337 -7.48 -4.61 23.72
CA ALA A 337 -8.45 -4.35 22.67
C ALA A 337 -7.87 -4.67 21.29
N TYR A 338 -6.65 -4.26 20.97
CA TYR A 338 -5.99 -4.59 19.70
C TYR A 338 -5.80 -6.09 19.52
N PHE A 339 -5.50 -6.83 20.58
CA PHE A 339 -5.40 -8.28 20.52
C PHE A 339 -6.74 -8.94 20.12
N MET A 340 -7.85 -8.48 20.69
CA MET A 340 -9.20 -8.98 20.34
C MET A 340 -9.69 -8.50 18.97
N LEU A 341 -9.46 -7.23 18.63
CA LEU A 341 -9.90 -6.63 17.37
C LEU A 341 -9.12 -7.19 16.18
N SER A 342 -7.81 -7.41 16.33
CA SER A 342 -7.00 -8.07 15.30
C SER A 342 -7.41 -9.53 15.10
N LEU A 343 -7.86 -10.22 16.16
CA LEU A 343 -8.41 -11.57 16.03
C LEU A 343 -9.70 -11.54 15.23
N ALA A 344 -10.63 -10.65 15.60
CA ALA A 344 -11.90 -10.49 14.88
C ALA A 344 -11.67 -10.15 13.40
N TYR A 345 -10.71 -9.26 13.11
CA TYR A 345 -10.30 -8.94 11.74
C TYR A 345 -9.74 -10.15 11.00
N SER A 346 -8.82 -10.90 11.63
CA SER A 346 -8.19 -12.07 11.01
C SER A 346 -9.18 -13.23 10.79
N LEU A 347 -10.19 -13.36 11.65
CA LEU A 347 -11.27 -14.33 11.49
C LEU A 347 -12.14 -14.07 10.25
N ILE A 348 -12.20 -12.84 9.74
CA ILE A 348 -12.90 -12.54 8.48
C ILE A 348 -12.22 -13.30 7.34
N SER A 349 -10.90 -13.21 7.23
CA SER A 349 -10.11 -13.96 6.24
C SER A 349 -10.38 -15.47 6.32
N LEU A 350 -10.44 -16.01 7.54
CA LEU A 350 -10.77 -17.41 7.77
C LEU A 350 -12.22 -17.76 7.37
N ALA A 351 -13.18 -16.90 7.70
CA ALA A 351 -14.60 -17.09 7.38
C ALA A 351 -14.88 -17.07 5.87
N PHE A 352 -14.11 -16.28 5.11
CA PHE A 352 -14.14 -16.25 3.64
C PHE A 352 -13.26 -17.34 3.00
N GLN A 353 -12.91 -18.37 3.77
CA GLN A 353 -12.25 -19.60 3.28
C GLN A 353 -10.88 -19.36 2.63
N ILE A 354 -10.14 -18.35 3.07
CA ILE A 354 -8.71 -18.24 2.74
C ILE A 354 -7.99 -19.44 3.35
N ASN A 355 -7.10 -20.05 2.57
CA ASN A 355 -6.38 -21.24 2.99
C ASN A 355 -5.31 -20.90 4.05
N PHE A 356 -5.48 -21.45 5.26
CA PHE A 356 -4.51 -21.31 6.36
C PHE A 356 -4.00 -22.66 6.88
N SER A 357 -4.34 -23.79 6.24
CA SER A 357 -4.11 -25.11 6.83
C SER A 357 -3.83 -26.22 5.81
N HIS A 358 -4.42 -26.15 4.62
CA HIS A 358 -4.22 -27.15 3.59
C HIS A 358 -2.94 -26.83 2.81
N THR A 359 -2.10 -27.82 2.55
CA THR A 359 -0.86 -27.62 1.78
C THR A 359 -1.03 -28.22 0.39
N ASN A 360 -0.45 -27.56 -0.62
CA ASN A 360 -0.36 -28.08 -1.98
C ASN A 360 0.46 -29.38 -2.01
N SER A 361 0.18 -30.31 -2.94
CA SER A 361 1.02 -31.50 -3.12
C SER A 361 2.46 -31.15 -3.47
N ILE A 362 2.67 -30.01 -4.13
CA ILE A 362 3.97 -29.42 -4.42
C ILE A 362 4.41 -28.55 -3.25
N THR A 363 5.38 -29.03 -2.46
CA THR A 363 5.98 -28.27 -1.35
C THR A 363 7.32 -27.62 -1.71
N SER A 364 7.87 -27.90 -2.91
CA SER A 364 9.11 -27.29 -3.35
C SER A 364 8.91 -25.82 -3.74
N HIS A 365 9.84 -24.96 -3.37
CA HIS A 365 9.85 -23.55 -3.78
C HIS A 365 10.30 -23.32 -5.23
N THR A 366 10.95 -24.32 -5.85
CA THR A 366 11.40 -24.26 -7.24
C THR A 366 10.40 -24.88 -8.22
N GLN A 367 9.31 -25.46 -7.74
CA GLN A 367 8.28 -26.06 -8.59
C GLN A 367 7.07 -25.13 -8.70
N ALA A 368 6.42 -25.16 -9.87
CA ALA A 368 5.19 -24.40 -10.07
C ALA A 368 4.08 -24.98 -9.20
N THR A 369 3.35 -24.10 -8.52
CA THR A 369 2.24 -24.49 -7.67
C THR A 369 1.05 -24.93 -8.53
N ILE A 370 0.36 -25.99 -8.09
CA ILE A 370 -0.86 -26.45 -8.76
C ILE A 370 -2.04 -25.61 -8.25
N GLU A 371 -2.50 -24.63 -9.04
CA GLU A 371 -3.55 -23.68 -8.64
C GLU A 371 -4.85 -24.37 -8.17
N SER A 372 -5.23 -25.49 -8.79
CA SER A 372 -6.44 -26.25 -8.43
C SER A 372 -6.44 -26.84 -7.03
N GLU A 373 -5.26 -27.02 -6.41
CA GLU A 373 -5.11 -27.52 -5.05
C GLU A 373 -5.02 -26.38 -4.01
N GLY A 374 -5.06 -25.13 -4.47
CA GLY A 374 -4.84 -23.94 -3.66
C GLY A 374 -3.37 -23.68 -3.38
N ASN A 375 -3.08 -22.51 -2.81
CA ASN A 375 -1.71 -22.09 -2.55
C ASN A 375 -1.03 -22.83 -1.38
N PRO A 376 0.30 -23.01 -1.45
CA PRO A 376 1.09 -23.52 -0.33
C PRO A 376 1.00 -22.56 0.86
N VAL A 377 0.94 -23.13 2.05
CA VAL A 377 0.91 -22.38 3.31
C VAL A 377 2.30 -22.36 3.93
N ALA A 378 2.82 -21.17 4.23
CA ALA A 378 4.20 -21.00 4.70
C ALA A 378 4.51 -21.73 6.03
N PHE A 379 3.50 -21.88 6.90
CA PHE A 379 3.67 -22.42 8.26
C PHE A 379 2.74 -23.59 8.59
N GLY A 380 2.17 -24.26 7.59
CA GLY A 380 1.20 -25.33 7.80
C GLY A 380 0.02 -24.84 8.66
N HIS A 381 -0.34 -25.60 9.71
CA HIS A 381 -1.43 -25.22 10.62
C HIS A 381 -1.17 -23.97 11.47
N ALA A 382 0.09 -23.52 11.60
CA ALA A 382 0.41 -22.31 12.36
C ALA A 382 0.20 -21.02 11.56
N THR A 383 -0.07 -21.12 10.25
CA THR A 383 -0.21 -19.97 9.33
C THR A 383 -1.25 -18.95 9.83
N PHE A 384 -2.41 -19.41 10.30
CA PHE A 384 -3.42 -18.51 10.87
C PHE A 384 -2.92 -17.76 12.11
N MET A 385 -2.19 -18.44 13.00
CA MET A 385 -1.66 -17.81 14.22
C MET A 385 -0.63 -16.74 13.86
N VAL A 386 0.27 -17.02 12.92
CA VAL A 386 1.27 -16.04 12.46
C VAL A 386 0.60 -14.85 11.78
N TYR A 387 -0.40 -15.09 10.92
CA TYR A 387 -1.19 -14.05 10.29
C TYR A 387 -1.93 -13.16 11.30
N TRP A 388 -2.54 -13.76 12.32
CA TRP A 388 -3.17 -13.00 13.39
C TRP A 388 -2.16 -12.18 14.20
N MET A 389 -1.02 -12.76 14.57
CA MET A 389 0.04 -12.02 15.29
C MET A 389 0.62 -10.88 14.44
N LEU A 390 0.72 -11.05 13.12
CA LEU A 390 1.10 -9.97 12.20
C LEU A 390 0.09 -8.82 12.29
N ASN A 391 -1.20 -9.11 12.16
CA ASN A 391 -2.27 -8.11 12.26
C ASN A 391 -2.28 -7.43 13.63
N PHE A 392 -2.01 -8.17 14.71
CA PHE A 392 -1.90 -7.63 16.06
C PHE A 392 -0.72 -6.66 16.20
N CYS A 393 0.48 -7.06 15.79
CA CYS A 393 1.65 -6.17 15.77
C CYS A 393 1.43 -4.95 14.85
N GLY A 394 0.74 -5.14 13.72
CA GLY A 394 0.33 -4.08 12.81
C GLY A 394 -0.61 -3.07 13.46
N MET A 395 -1.65 -3.53 14.17
CA MET A 395 -2.55 -2.64 14.93
C MET A 395 -1.82 -1.89 16.04
N ILE A 396 -0.86 -2.52 16.73
CA ILE A 396 -0.04 -1.81 17.73
C ILE A 396 0.78 -0.69 17.06
N ALA A 397 1.48 -1.00 15.97
CA ALA A 397 2.34 -0.04 15.28
C ALA A 397 1.56 1.15 14.70
N LEU A 398 0.44 0.88 14.03
CA LEU A 398 -0.40 1.88 13.37
C LEU A 398 -1.32 2.61 14.35
N GLY A 399 -1.93 1.86 15.27
CA GLY A 399 -2.94 2.33 16.20
C GLY A 399 -2.37 3.20 17.31
N LEU A 400 -1.31 2.76 17.99
CA LEU A 400 -0.71 3.56 19.06
C LEU A 400 -0.13 4.88 18.54
N ALA A 401 0.34 4.93 17.28
CA ALA A 401 0.74 6.19 16.64
C ALA A 401 -0.45 7.16 16.56
N CYS A 402 -1.61 6.69 16.11
CA CYS A 402 -2.85 7.47 16.10
C CYS A 402 -3.27 7.92 17.51
N GLU A 403 -3.25 7.04 18.51
CA GLU A 403 -3.61 7.40 19.90
C GLU A 403 -2.66 8.44 20.50
N ASN A 404 -1.36 8.30 20.25
CA ASN A 404 -0.35 9.25 20.69
C ASN A 404 -0.59 10.64 20.11
N VAL A 405 -0.81 10.73 18.80
CA VAL A 405 -1.11 12.00 18.16
C VAL A 405 -2.49 12.53 18.61
N ALA A 406 -3.43 11.66 19.00
CA ALA A 406 -4.78 12.08 19.43
C ALA A 406 -4.71 12.87 20.73
N MET A 407 -3.89 12.38 21.64
CA MET A 407 -3.63 13.04 22.92
C MET A 407 -2.88 14.38 22.75
N ILE A 408 -2.06 14.51 21.71
CA ILE A 408 -1.28 15.73 21.45
C ILE A 408 -2.11 16.78 20.71
N VAL A 409 -2.69 16.40 19.58
CA VAL A 409 -3.33 17.29 18.62
C VAL A 409 -4.81 17.52 18.96
N GLY A 410 -5.54 16.44 19.25
CA GLY A 410 -6.96 16.42 19.55
C GLY A 410 -7.89 16.80 18.38
N MET A 411 -9.15 17.09 18.68
CA MET A 411 -10.21 17.26 17.68
C MET A 411 -10.34 18.73 17.26
N PRO A 412 -10.60 19.04 15.97
CA PRO A 412 -10.87 18.14 14.83
C PRO A 412 -9.61 17.73 14.04
N TRP A 413 -8.45 18.30 14.37
CA TRP A 413 -7.20 18.18 13.63
C TRP A 413 -6.66 16.76 13.52
N MET A 414 -7.02 15.90 14.47
CA MET A 414 -6.76 14.47 14.41
C MET A 414 -7.27 13.83 13.10
N GLY A 415 -8.40 14.29 12.55
CA GLY A 415 -8.89 13.80 11.26
C GLY A 415 -7.89 14.03 10.11
N LEU A 416 -7.13 15.13 10.14
CA LEU A 416 -6.09 15.41 9.14
C LEU A 416 -4.89 14.47 9.33
N PHE A 417 -4.50 14.20 10.57
CA PHE A 417 -3.44 13.23 10.85
C PHE A 417 -3.83 11.83 10.33
N LEU A 418 -5.07 11.40 10.55
CA LEU A 418 -5.55 10.12 10.00
C LEU A 418 -5.41 10.06 8.48
N ILE A 419 -5.83 11.12 7.77
CA ILE A 419 -5.70 11.19 6.30
C ILE A 419 -4.22 11.09 5.89
N PHE A 420 -3.35 11.88 6.52
CA PHE A 420 -1.91 11.82 6.25
C PHE A 420 -1.32 10.43 6.52
N TRP A 421 -1.69 9.83 7.65
CA TRP A 421 -1.18 8.54 8.10
C TRP A 421 -1.61 7.42 7.17
N VAL A 422 -2.88 7.41 6.75
CA VAL A 422 -3.41 6.46 5.76
C VAL A 422 -2.71 6.65 4.42
N ILE A 423 -2.68 7.87 3.88
CA ILE A 423 -2.13 8.11 2.53
C ILE A 423 -0.65 7.72 2.46
N THR A 424 0.17 8.14 3.42
CA THR A 424 1.61 7.80 3.40
C THR A 424 1.87 6.30 3.52
N ASN A 425 1.12 5.58 4.35
CA ASN A 425 1.21 4.12 4.46
C ASN A 425 0.75 3.42 3.17
N VAL A 426 -0.41 3.81 2.62
CA VAL A 426 -0.98 3.21 1.41
C VAL A 426 -0.05 3.41 0.21
N SER A 427 0.47 4.63 0.02
CA SER A 427 1.37 4.97 -1.09
C SER A 427 2.62 4.10 -1.17
N THR A 428 3.07 3.57 -0.03
CA THR A 428 4.31 2.78 0.04
C THR A 428 4.08 1.30 0.28
N ALA A 429 2.85 0.88 0.60
CA ALA A 429 2.54 -0.51 0.91
C ALA A 429 1.92 -1.29 -0.27
N PHE A 430 1.11 -0.64 -1.11
CA PHE A 430 0.41 -1.31 -2.22
C PHE A 430 1.11 -1.14 -3.55
N TYR A 431 2.14 -0.31 -3.60
CA TYR A 431 2.90 -0.01 -4.79
C TYR A 431 4.36 -0.26 -4.53
N ASP A 432 5.02 -0.83 -5.54
CA ASP A 432 6.40 -1.24 -5.42
C ASP A 432 7.35 -0.03 -5.35
N ILE A 433 8.11 0.01 -4.26
CA ILE A 433 9.08 1.06 -3.97
C ILE A 433 10.26 0.99 -4.94
N GLU A 434 10.54 -0.15 -5.58
CA GLU A 434 11.63 -0.31 -6.57
C GLU A 434 11.40 0.58 -7.81
N ILE A 435 10.15 0.69 -8.25
CA ILE A 435 9.74 1.51 -9.41
C ILE A 435 9.17 2.89 -9.03
N ALA A 436 9.01 3.17 -7.74
CA ALA A 436 8.67 4.48 -7.24
C ALA A 436 9.89 5.44 -7.29
N PRO A 437 9.67 6.78 -7.30
CA PRO A 437 10.75 7.73 -7.12
C PRO A 437 11.51 7.47 -5.81
N ALA A 438 12.83 7.70 -5.79
CA ALA A 438 13.68 7.43 -4.61
C ALA A 438 13.22 8.16 -3.34
N PHE A 439 12.41 9.21 -3.47
CA PHE A 439 11.69 9.84 -2.37
C PHE A 439 10.92 8.82 -1.50
N TYR A 440 10.26 7.83 -2.09
CA TYR A 440 9.39 6.87 -1.38
C TYR A 440 10.14 5.79 -0.58
N ARG A 441 11.47 5.80 -0.57
CA ARG A 441 12.28 4.84 0.20
C ARG A 441 12.04 4.91 1.72
N TRP A 442 11.47 6.00 2.24
CA TRP A 442 11.00 6.04 3.63
C TRP A 442 9.90 5.01 3.91
N GLY A 443 9.19 4.55 2.88
CA GLY A 443 8.16 3.52 2.94
C GLY A 443 8.62 2.19 3.53
N TYR A 444 9.90 1.83 3.35
CA TYR A 444 10.48 0.63 3.97
C TYR A 444 10.42 0.65 5.50
N ALA A 445 10.34 1.84 6.11
CA ALA A 445 10.16 1.97 7.55
C ALA A 445 8.69 2.05 7.96
N TRP A 446 7.73 2.17 7.03
CA TRP A 446 6.33 2.38 7.38
C TRP A 446 5.65 1.05 7.73
N PRO A 447 4.81 1.00 8.77
CA PRO A 447 4.25 -0.27 9.24
C PRO A 447 3.45 -1.01 8.17
N LEU A 448 2.65 -0.30 7.36
CA LEU A 448 1.75 -0.97 6.41
C LEU A 448 2.51 -1.72 5.31
N HIS A 449 3.67 -1.22 4.88
CA HIS A 449 4.52 -1.90 3.90
C HIS A 449 4.95 -3.28 4.41
N SER A 450 5.45 -3.35 5.66
CA SER A 450 5.80 -4.62 6.29
C SER A 450 4.60 -5.55 6.53
N ILE A 451 3.41 -5.01 6.79
CA ILE A 451 2.19 -5.84 6.91
C ILE A 451 1.84 -6.46 5.56
N VAL A 452 1.93 -5.70 4.45
CA VAL A 452 1.67 -6.22 3.10
C VAL A 452 2.69 -7.28 2.71
N GLU A 453 3.99 -6.99 2.79
CA GLU A 453 5.05 -7.96 2.45
C GLU A 453 4.94 -9.25 3.28
N ALA A 454 4.71 -9.11 4.59
CA ALA A 454 4.56 -10.26 5.48
C ALA A 454 3.28 -11.05 5.21
N SER A 455 2.15 -10.38 4.95
CA SER A 455 0.87 -11.05 4.68
C SER A 455 0.93 -11.87 3.38
N ARG A 456 1.54 -11.31 2.31
CA ARG A 456 1.81 -12.04 1.06
C ARG A 456 2.72 -13.25 1.31
N SER A 457 3.79 -13.07 2.08
CA SER A 457 4.72 -14.17 2.42
C SER A 457 4.04 -15.29 3.22
N ILE A 458 3.15 -14.96 4.17
CA ILE A 458 2.44 -15.94 5.00
C ILE A 458 1.39 -16.71 4.18
N LEU A 459 0.63 -16.01 3.33
CA LEU A 459 -0.51 -16.58 2.61
C LEU A 459 -0.11 -17.32 1.33
N PHE A 460 0.99 -16.93 0.70
CA PHE A 460 1.42 -17.46 -0.58
C PHE A 460 2.80 -18.13 -0.55
N ASP A 461 3.40 -18.32 0.63
CA ASP A 461 4.71 -18.98 0.79
C ASP A 461 5.81 -18.38 -0.12
N LEU A 462 5.90 -17.05 -0.12
CA LEU A 462 6.98 -16.32 -0.80
C LEU A 462 8.25 -16.31 0.05
N HIS A 463 9.36 -15.84 -0.54
CA HIS A 463 10.62 -15.68 0.17
C HIS A 463 10.46 -14.91 1.48
N SER A 464 10.95 -15.52 2.56
CA SER A 464 10.66 -15.06 3.91
C SER A 464 11.51 -13.86 4.31
N ARG A 465 10.88 -12.69 4.42
CA ARG A 465 11.43 -11.49 5.10
C ARG A 465 10.74 -11.18 6.42
N LEU A 466 9.97 -12.15 6.95
CA LEU A 466 9.11 -11.98 8.12
C LEU A 466 9.85 -11.48 9.37
N GLY A 467 11.10 -11.89 9.58
CA GLY A 467 11.91 -11.39 10.70
C GLY A 467 12.12 -9.87 10.65
N LEU A 468 12.36 -9.34 9.44
CA LEU A 468 12.49 -7.89 9.22
C LEU A 468 11.15 -7.19 9.42
N ASP A 469 10.07 -7.74 8.86
CA ASP A 469 8.73 -7.15 8.93
C ASP A 469 8.20 -7.07 10.37
N PHE A 470 8.27 -8.17 11.11
CA PHE A 470 7.94 -8.17 12.54
C PHE A 470 8.87 -7.24 13.32
N GLY A 471 10.16 -7.19 12.97
CA GLY A 471 11.13 -6.28 13.58
C GLY A 471 10.72 -4.81 13.46
N ILE A 472 10.30 -4.37 12.27
CA ILE A 472 9.83 -2.99 12.01
C ILE A 472 8.55 -2.69 12.81
N LEU A 473 7.58 -3.62 12.81
CA LEU A 473 6.32 -3.44 13.53
C LEU A 473 6.54 -3.37 15.06
N ILE A 474 7.39 -4.23 15.60
CA ILE A 474 7.74 -4.22 17.02
C ILE A 474 8.50 -2.94 17.38
N ALA A 475 9.41 -2.46 16.52
CA ALA A 475 10.13 -1.22 16.74
C ALA A 475 9.17 -0.02 16.83
N TRP A 476 8.19 0.08 15.91
CA TRP A 476 7.13 1.09 16.00
C TRP A 476 6.28 0.94 17.26
N GLY A 477 5.89 -0.29 17.61
CA GLY A 477 5.13 -0.55 18.84
C GLY A 477 5.90 -0.13 20.10
N ALA A 478 7.20 -0.39 20.15
CA ALA A 478 8.07 0.00 21.26
C ALA A 478 8.23 1.52 21.35
N VAL A 479 8.53 2.20 20.23
CA VAL A 479 8.63 3.67 20.20
C VAL A 479 7.32 4.33 20.62
N ASN A 480 6.19 3.86 20.09
CA ASN A 480 4.89 4.39 20.45
C ASN A 480 4.54 4.13 21.92
N THR A 481 4.88 2.96 22.45
CA THR A 481 4.69 2.63 23.88
C THR A 481 5.54 3.52 24.78
N LEU A 482 6.79 3.79 24.42
CA LEU A 482 7.66 4.70 25.15
C LEU A 482 7.13 6.14 25.15
N PHE A 483 6.50 6.57 24.05
CA PHE A 483 5.95 7.91 23.91
C PHE A 483 4.57 8.07 24.58
N PHE A 484 3.84 6.97 24.78
CA PHE A 484 2.47 6.98 25.32
C PHE A 484 2.30 7.69 26.68
N PRO A 485 3.17 7.49 27.69
CA PRO A 485 3.08 8.23 28.95
C PRO A 485 3.30 9.74 28.78
N PHE A 486 4.20 10.14 27.88
CA PHE A 486 4.46 11.54 27.57
C PHE A 486 3.23 12.20 26.94
N CYS A 487 2.59 11.54 25.97
CA CYS A 487 1.35 12.00 25.35
C CYS A 487 0.22 12.15 26.38
N CYS A 488 0.07 11.18 27.30
CA CYS A 488 -0.90 11.27 28.39
C CYS A 488 -0.65 12.48 29.28
N PHE A 489 0.60 12.73 29.66
CA PHE A 489 0.98 13.89 30.47
C PHE A 489 0.66 15.20 29.74
N PHE A 490 0.99 15.28 28.45
CA PHE A 490 0.70 16.46 27.64
C PHE A 490 -0.80 16.73 27.51
N MET A 491 -1.62 15.70 27.27
CA MET A 491 -3.07 15.82 27.24
C MET A 491 -3.63 16.34 28.57
N ARG A 492 -3.13 15.82 29.70
CA ARG A 492 -3.50 16.31 31.03
C ARG A 492 -3.13 17.78 31.21
N TRP A 493 -1.93 18.16 30.83
CA TRP A 493 -1.47 19.55 30.90
C TRP A 493 -2.35 20.50 30.06
N LYS A 494 -2.77 20.09 28.85
CA LYS A 494 -3.71 20.87 28.03
C LYS A 494 -5.04 21.10 28.74
N ASN A 495 -5.59 20.04 29.33
CA ASN A 495 -6.85 20.09 30.06
C ASN A 495 -6.76 21.01 31.29
N GLU A 496 -5.67 20.91 32.07
CA GLU A 496 -5.45 21.77 33.25
C GLU A 496 -5.27 23.26 32.87
N LYS A 497 -4.72 23.54 31.69
CA LYS A 497 -4.51 24.90 31.18
C LYS A 497 -5.70 25.46 30.39
N GLY A 498 -6.77 24.69 30.20
CA GLY A 498 -7.93 25.11 29.41
C GLY A 498 -7.60 25.40 27.93
N ILE A 499 -6.57 24.75 27.39
CA ILE A 499 -6.15 24.95 25.99
C ILE A 499 -7.14 24.19 25.10
N HIS A 500 -8.07 24.93 24.50
CA HIS A 500 -9.02 24.38 23.53
C HIS A 500 -8.42 24.42 22.12
N GLU A 501 -8.51 23.29 21.42
CA GLU A 501 -7.86 23.02 20.12
C GLU A 501 -8.54 23.73 18.94
N TYR A 502 -9.76 24.21 19.16
CA TYR A 502 -10.56 24.95 18.20
C TYR A 502 -10.59 26.41 18.62
N TRP A 503 -10.28 27.34 17.70
CA TRP A 503 -10.26 28.79 17.96
C TRP A 503 -11.52 29.25 18.70
N PRO A 504 -11.47 29.44 20.03
CA PRO A 504 -12.54 30.10 20.74
C PRO A 504 -12.27 31.59 20.51
N LEU A 505 -12.78 32.13 19.42
CA LEU A 505 -12.80 33.57 19.17
C LEU A 505 -14.04 34.20 19.80
N ASP A 506 -14.41 33.73 20.99
CA ASP A 506 -15.47 34.32 21.81
C ASP A 506 -14.87 35.38 22.75
#